data_AF-A0A3M6ENW9-F1
#
_entry.id   AF-A0A3M6ENW9-F1
#
_cell.length_a   1.000
_cell.length_b   1.000
_cell.length_c   1.000
_cell.angle_alpha   90.00
_cell.angle_beta   90.00
_cell.angle_gamma   90.00
#
_symmetry.space_group_name_H-M   'P 1'
#
loop_
_entity.id
_entity.type
_entity.pdbx_description
1 polymer ?
#
loop_
_entity_poly.entity_id
_entity_poly.type
_entity_poly.pdbx_seq_one_letter_code
_entity_poly.pdbx_strand_id
1 'polypeptide(L)'
;MYWTFKDRYQPNLTLNVDYDMPATLKLLETTIDEFKAYETLAGEKAERFLNRSENFAILMIHIALSSVYAVYDESYSFDYSAYAERIRINLIDVHPAFAAKAFADCFCKIRYEQSILAEMSDELDEDFVFTEKE
;
A
#
# COMPACT_ATOMS: atom_id res chain seq x y z
N MET A 1 -21.12 3.49 -9.19
CA MET A 1 -20.75 4.92 -9.18
C MET A 1 -19.32 4.97 -8.64
N TYR A 2 -18.47 5.93 -9.03
CA TYR A 2 -17.10 6.09 -8.51
C TYR A 2 -16.77 7.56 -8.23
N TRP A 3 -15.90 7.82 -7.25
CA TRP A 3 -15.26 9.11 -7.05
C TRP A 3 -14.03 9.20 -7.94
N THR A 4 -13.78 10.38 -8.53
CA THR A 4 -12.59 10.62 -9.36
C THR A 4 -11.70 11.64 -8.68
N PHE A 5 -10.43 11.27 -8.50
CA PHE A 5 -9.40 12.12 -7.92
C PHE A 5 -8.28 12.36 -8.93
N LYS A 6 -7.69 13.55 -8.90
CA LYS A 6 -6.51 13.87 -9.69
C LYS A 6 -5.26 13.34 -8.98
N ASP A 7 -4.36 12.70 -9.70
CA ASP A 7 -3.09 12.27 -9.11
C ASP A 7 -2.22 13.49 -8.79
N ARG A 8 -1.76 13.56 -7.53
CA ARG A 8 -0.93 14.64 -7.01
C ARG A 8 0.52 14.59 -7.50
N TYR A 9 1.06 13.39 -7.72
CA TYR A 9 2.43 13.13 -8.14
C TYR A 9 2.55 13.12 -9.67
N GLN A 10 1.50 12.71 -10.38
CA GLN A 10 1.44 12.69 -11.85
C GLN A 10 0.20 13.44 -12.35
N PRO A 11 0.26 14.78 -12.51
CA PRO A 11 -0.92 15.62 -12.76
C PRO A 11 -1.74 15.31 -14.03
N ASN A 12 -1.20 14.52 -14.96
CA ASN A 12 -1.88 14.09 -16.18
C ASN A 12 -2.77 12.86 -15.95
N LEU A 13 -2.69 12.21 -14.78
CA LEU A 13 -3.42 11.00 -14.45
C LEU A 13 -4.56 11.28 -13.46
N THR A 14 -5.54 10.39 -13.49
CA THR A 14 -6.66 10.37 -12.53
C THR A 14 -6.79 8.97 -11.93
N LEU A 15 -7.40 8.89 -10.76
CA LEU A 15 -7.73 7.66 -10.08
C LEU A 15 -9.24 7.64 -9.79
N ASN A 16 -9.87 6.52 -10.09
CA ASN A 16 -11.26 6.27 -9.72
C ASN A 16 -11.30 5.34 -8.51
N VAL A 17 -12.06 5.73 -7.50
CA VAL A 17 -12.29 4.96 -6.27
C VAL A 17 -13.78 4.68 -6.16
N ASP A 18 -14.15 3.41 -6.00
CA ASP A 18 -15.55 3.04 -5.87
C ASP A 18 -16.18 3.59 -4.58
N TYR A 19 -17.49 3.90 -4.62
CA TYR A 19 -18.19 4.51 -3.48
C TYR A 19 -18.33 3.58 -2.27
N ASP A 20 -18.19 2.28 -2.47
CA ASP A 20 -18.18 1.26 -1.42
C ASP A 20 -16.83 1.15 -0.72
N MET A 21 -15.76 1.74 -1.28
CA MET A 21 -14.41 1.69 -0.71
C MET A 21 -14.35 2.10 0.77
N PRO A 22 -15.06 3.13 1.26
CA PRO A 22 -15.04 3.48 2.67
C PRO A 22 -15.67 2.41 3.57
N ALA A 23 -16.62 1.62 3.06
CA ALA A 23 -17.12 0.46 3.80
C ALA A 23 -16.05 -0.64 3.85
N THR A 24 -15.36 -0.89 2.74
CA THR A 24 -14.21 -1.79 2.66
C THR A 24 -13.08 -1.37 3.61
N LEU A 25 -12.76 -0.07 3.67
CA LEU A 25 -11.70 0.47 4.55
C LEU A 25 -12.01 0.30 6.04
N LYS A 26 -13.28 0.25 6.44
CA LYS A 26 -13.64 -0.05 7.84
C LYS A 26 -13.23 -1.45 8.27
N LEU A 27 -13.16 -2.41 7.34
CA LEU A 27 -12.76 -3.77 7.65
C LEU A 27 -11.29 -3.86 8.07
N LEU A 28 -10.47 -2.87 7.71
CA LEU A 28 -9.06 -2.78 8.10
C LEU A 28 -8.87 -2.81 9.62
N GLU A 29 -9.82 -2.29 10.41
CA GLU A 29 -9.72 -2.32 11.87
C GLU A 29 -9.78 -3.76 12.42
N THR A 30 -10.62 -4.60 11.81
CA THR A 30 -10.84 -5.97 12.25
C THR A 30 -9.84 -6.98 11.70
N THR A 31 -9.04 -6.59 10.70
CA THR A 31 -8.08 -7.48 10.00
C THR A 31 -6.61 -7.21 10.33
N ILE A 32 -6.30 -6.31 11.28
CA ILE A 32 -4.92 -6.03 11.70
C ILE A 32 -4.19 -7.28 12.18
N ASP A 33 -4.85 -8.10 13.01
CA ASP A 33 -4.23 -9.32 13.54
C ASP A 33 -3.97 -10.36 12.44
N GLU A 34 -4.87 -10.44 11.46
CA GLU A 34 -4.69 -11.30 10.30
C GLU A 34 -3.52 -10.84 9.42
N PHE A 35 -3.38 -9.52 9.23
CA PHE A 35 -2.24 -8.92 8.54
C PHE A 35 -0.92 -9.17 9.29
N LYS A 36 -0.92 -9.00 10.61
CA LYS A 36 0.25 -9.32 11.45
C LYS A 36 0.64 -10.78 11.33
N ALA A 37 -0.32 -11.69 11.31
CA ALA A 37 -0.05 -13.11 11.11
C ALA A 37 0.56 -13.37 9.72
N TYR A 38 0.03 -12.74 8.67
CA TYR A 38 0.57 -12.82 7.33
C TYR A 38 2.04 -12.38 7.24
N GLU A 39 2.41 -11.25 7.83
CA GLU A 39 3.78 -10.71 7.78
C GLU A 39 4.83 -11.64 8.44
N THR A 40 4.41 -12.56 9.31
CA THR A 40 5.30 -13.56 9.91
C THR A 40 5.54 -14.79 9.02
N LEU A 41 4.78 -14.93 7.94
CA LEU A 41 4.90 -16.03 6.99
C LEU A 41 5.90 -15.68 5.87
N ALA A 42 6.62 -16.69 5.38
CA ALA A 42 7.57 -16.52 4.29
C ALA A 42 7.29 -17.49 3.14
N GLY A 43 7.59 -17.04 1.91
CA GLY A 43 7.52 -17.83 0.69
C GLY A 43 6.13 -18.43 0.43
N GLU A 44 6.10 -19.70 0.05
CA GLU A 44 4.87 -20.42 -0.37
C GLU A 44 3.77 -20.41 0.72
N LYS A 45 4.13 -20.29 2.00
CA LYS A 45 3.15 -20.22 3.10
C LYS A 45 2.37 -18.90 3.08
N ALA A 46 3.05 -17.79 2.77
CA ALA A 46 2.42 -16.48 2.67
C ALA A 46 1.46 -16.42 1.48
N GLU A 47 1.88 -16.94 0.32
CA GLU A 47 1.03 -17.02 -0.88
C GLU A 47 -0.22 -17.89 -0.65
N ARG A 48 -0.05 -19.06 -0.03
CA ARG A 48 -1.18 -19.93 0.31
C ARG A 48 -2.13 -19.30 1.32
N PHE A 49 -1.61 -18.53 2.27
CA PHE A 49 -2.41 -17.82 3.27
C PHE A 49 -3.29 -16.77 2.60
N LEU A 50 -2.70 -15.91 1.76
CA LEU A 50 -3.42 -14.90 1.00
C LEU A 50 -4.52 -15.52 0.13
N ASN A 51 -4.17 -16.53 -0.68
CA ASN A 51 -5.11 -17.15 -1.62
C ASN A 51 -6.29 -17.90 -0.95
N ARG A 52 -6.21 -18.16 0.36
CA ARG A 52 -7.26 -18.85 1.13
C ARG A 52 -7.99 -17.93 2.10
N SER A 53 -7.52 -16.70 2.29
CA SER A 53 -8.15 -15.74 3.19
C SER A 53 -9.46 -15.23 2.58
N GLU A 54 -10.54 -15.27 3.35
CA GLU A 54 -11.81 -14.63 3.00
C GLU A 54 -11.66 -13.10 2.92
N ASN A 55 -10.61 -12.54 3.54
CA ASN A 55 -10.27 -11.13 3.58
C ASN A 55 -9.12 -10.77 2.62
N PHE A 56 -8.84 -11.60 1.60
CA PHE A 56 -7.72 -11.40 0.67
C PHE A 56 -7.60 -9.95 0.17
N ALA A 57 -8.69 -9.34 -0.30
CA ALA A 57 -8.68 -7.97 -0.79
C ALA A 57 -8.29 -6.94 0.30
N ILE A 58 -8.71 -7.16 1.55
CA ILE A 58 -8.38 -6.30 2.69
C ILE A 58 -6.92 -6.46 3.09
N LEU A 59 -6.39 -7.69 3.06
CA LEU A 59 -4.98 -7.95 3.31
C LEU A 59 -4.07 -7.28 2.26
N MET A 60 -4.48 -7.30 0.99
CA MET A 60 -3.76 -6.56 -0.06
C MET A 60 -3.76 -5.05 0.19
N ILE A 61 -4.86 -4.50 0.72
CA ILE A 61 -4.90 -3.09 1.13
C ILE A 61 -3.97 -2.84 2.32
N HIS A 62 -3.90 -3.74 3.31
CA HIS A 62 -2.94 -3.60 4.42
C HIS A 62 -1.49 -3.58 3.92
N ILE A 63 -1.12 -4.50 3.02
CA ILE A 63 0.22 -4.57 2.42
C ILE A 63 0.54 -3.27 1.67
N ALA A 64 -0.41 -2.74 0.90
CA ALA A 64 -0.21 -1.47 0.21
C ALA A 64 -0.07 -0.29 1.19
N LEU A 65 -0.91 -0.23 2.21
CA LEU A 65 -0.89 0.85 3.19
C LEU A 65 0.31 0.78 4.13
N SER A 66 0.89 -0.39 4.37
CA SER A 66 2.05 -0.54 5.23
C SER A 66 3.26 0.20 4.65
N SER A 67 3.44 0.24 3.32
CA SER A 67 4.52 1.03 2.69
C SER A 67 4.36 2.54 2.88
N VAL A 68 3.13 3.03 3.09
CA VAL A 68 2.84 4.46 3.25
C VAL A 68 2.79 4.88 4.71
N TYR A 69 2.15 4.08 5.55
CA TYR A 69 1.88 4.39 6.95
C TYR A 69 2.75 3.64 7.95
N ALA A 70 3.73 2.84 7.49
CA ALA A 70 4.68 2.14 8.36
C ALA A 70 5.18 3.05 9.48
N VAL A 71 5.18 2.47 10.67
CA VAL A 71 5.80 3.03 11.86
C VAL A 71 6.73 1.96 12.38
N TYR A 72 7.94 2.37 12.71
CA TYR A 72 8.93 1.49 13.31
C TYR A 72 9.19 1.97 14.74
N ASP A 73 9.29 1.02 15.66
CA ASP A 73 9.66 1.31 17.04
C ASP A 73 11.18 1.58 17.17
N GLU A 74 11.65 1.81 18.40
CA GLU A 74 13.08 2.05 18.69
C GLU A 74 14.00 0.89 18.31
N SER A 75 13.44 -0.32 18.16
CA SER A 75 14.15 -1.54 17.73
C SER A 75 14.06 -1.79 16.22
N TYR A 76 13.53 -0.84 15.44
CA TYR A 76 13.24 -0.98 14.01
C TYR A 76 12.25 -2.10 13.69
N SER A 77 11.43 -2.49 14.67
CA SER A 77 10.35 -3.46 14.46
C SER A 77 9.07 -2.74 14.04
N PHE A 78 8.25 -3.37 13.21
CA PHE A 78 7.00 -2.77 12.75
C PHE A 78 6.03 -2.58 13.92
N ASP A 79 5.64 -1.33 14.19
CA ASP A 79 4.69 -0.98 15.22
C ASP A 79 3.25 -1.06 14.69
N TYR A 80 2.66 -2.25 14.85
CA TYR A 80 1.29 -2.53 14.46
C TYR A 80 0.25 -1.65 15.18
N SER A 81 0.54 -1.21 16.40
CA SER A 81 -0.40 -0.39 17.19
C SER A 81 -0.45 1.03 16.62
N ALA A 82 0.72 1.62 16.36
CA ALA A 82 0.80 2.93 15.73
C ALA A 82 0.29 2.92 14.28
N TYR A 83 0.53 1.84 13.53
CA TYR A 83 -0.05 1.64 12.20
C TYR A 83 -1.58 1.57 12.24
N ALA A 84 -2.16 0.78 13.15
CA ALA A 84 -3.61 0.68 13.30
C ALA A 84 -4.24 2.04 13.66
N GLU A 85 -3.60 2.81 14.53
CA GLU A 85 -4.06 4.15 14.89
C GLU A 85 -4.02 5.12 13.71
N ARG A 86 -2.96 5.06 12.88
CA ARG A 86 -2.88 5.86 11.65
C ARG A 86 -3.98 5.51 10.66
N ILE A 87 -4.30 4.23 10.48
CA ILE A 87 -5.42 3.82 9.64
C ILE A 87 -6.73 4.38 10.20
N ARG A 88 -6.96 4.21 11.50
CA ARG A 88 -8.19 4.66 12.16
C ARG A 88 -8.43 6.16 11.91
N ILE A 89 -7.43 6.99 12.23
CA ILE A 89 -7.52 8.45 12.13
C ILE A 89 -7.70 8.93 10.68
N ASN A 90 -7.06 8.29 9.69
CA ASN A 90 -7.02 8.80 8.32
C ASN A 90 -8.06 8.18 7.38
N LEU A 91 -8.53 6.96 7.68
CA LEU A 91 -9.34 6.16 6.75
C LEU A 91 -10.68 5.70 7.34
N ILE A 92 -10.82 5.63 8.67
CA ILE A 92 -12.01 5.04 9.32
C ILE A 92 -12.87 6.12 9.99
N ASP A 93 -12.28 6.92 10.87
CA ASP A 93 -12.97 7.92 11.70
C ASP A 93 -13.17 9.26 10.97
N VAL A 94 -13.22 9.23 9.64
CA VAL A 94 -13.37 10.42 8.78
C VAL A 94 -14.58 10.30 7.89
N HIS A 95 -15.01 11.44 7.33
CA HIS A 95 -16.08 11.46 6.34
C HIS A 95 -15.73 10.56 5.13
N PRO A 96 -16.67 9.78 4.55
CA PRO A 96 -16.38 8.83 3.47
C PRO A 96 -15.63 9.44 2.27
N ALA A 97 -15.94 10.67 1.89
CA ALA A 97 -15.24 11.38 0.82
C ALA A 97 -13.76 11.66 1.18
N PHE A 98 -13.45 11.91 2.45
CA PHE A 98 -12.07 12.09 2.92
C PHE A 98 -11.31 10.77 3.00
N ALA A 99 -11.96 9.69 3.47
CA ALA A 99 -11.38 8.35 3.45
C ALA A 99 -11.01 7.93 2.01
N ALA A 100 -11.93 8.10 1.06
CA ALA A 100 -11.70 7.77 -0.34
C ALA A 100 -10.56 8.60 -0.95
N LYS A 101 -10.50 9.91 -0.63
CA LYS A 101 -9.39 10.76 -1.07
C LYS A 101 -8.05 10.33 -0.47
N ALA A 102 -8.00 10.06 0.83
CA ALA A 102 -6.78 9.65 1.51
C ALA A 102 -6.27 8.30 0.96
N PHE A 103 -7.17 7.36 0.71
CA PHE A 103 -6.85 6.10 0.03
C PHE A 103 -6.32 6.33 -1.38
N ALA A 104 -6.95 7.21 -2.17
CA ALA A 104 -6.48 7.57 -3.49
C ALA A 104 -5.07 8.18 -3.47
N ASP A 105 -4.82 9.10 -2.54
CA ASP A 105 -3.51 9.73 -2.35
C ASP A 105 -2.42 8.69 -2.00
N CYS A 106 -2.74 7.69 -1.17
CA CYS A 106 -1.81 6.59 -0.86
C CYS A 106 -1.47 5.79 -2.12
N PHE A 107 -2.47 5.43 -2.91
CA PHE A 107 -2.27 4.67 -4.14
C PHE A 107 -1.43 5.43 -5.18
N CYS A 108 -1.70 6.74 -5.33
CA CYS A 108 -0.91 7.61 -6.20
C CYS A 108 0.55 7.69 -5.75
N LYS A 109 0.81 7.77 -4.43
CA LYS A 109 2.16 7.76 -3.88
C LYS A 109 2.89 6.45 -4.21
N ILE A 110 2.26 5.30 -3.96
CA ILE A 110 2.84 3.98 -4.24
C ILE A 110 3.19 3.84 -5.72
N ARG A 111 2.27 4.21 -6.61
CA ARG A 111 2.49 4.17 -8.05
C ARG A 111 3.67 5.05 -8.47
N TYR A 112 3.78 6.25 -7.89
CA TYR A 112 4.88 7.16 -8.17
C TYR A 112 6.23 6.62 -7.68
N GLU A 113 6.29 6.04 -6.48
CA GLU A 113 7.51 5.40 -5.98
C GLU A 113 7.93 4.21 -6.86
N GLN A 114 6.96 3.41 -7.33
CA GLN A 114 7.20 2.33 -8.28
C GLN A 114 7.71 2.83 -9.63
N SER A 115 7.20 3.95 -10.15
CA SER A 115 7.70 4.50 -11.41
C SER A 115 9.14 4.99 -11.30
N ILE A 116 9.53 5.60 -10.17
CA ILE A 116 10.92 6.01 -9.94
C ILE A 116 11.84 4.78 -9.92
N LEU A 117 11.46 3.71 -9.21
CA LEU A 117 12.27 2.50 -9.16
C LEU A 117 12.44 1.83 -10.53
N ALA A 118 11.41 1.86 -11.37
CA ALA A 118 11.48 1.37 -12.74
C ALA A 118 12.40 2.23 -13.61
N GLU A 119 12.31 3.56 -13.53
CA GLU A 119 13.21 4.47 -14.24
C GLU A 119 14.67 4.26 -13.84
N MET A 120 14.94 4.07 -12.54
CA MET A 120 16.30 3.77 -12.05
C MET A 120 16.81 2.38 -12.48
N SER A 121 15.91 1.40 -12.63
CA SER A 121 16.26 0.08 -13.16
C SER A 121 16.69 0.17 -14.62
N ASP A 122 15.96 0.94 -15.42
CA ASP A 122 16.27 1.14 -16.83
C ASP A 122 17.59 1.92 -17.02
N GLU A 123 17.90 2.89 -16.13
CA GLU A 123 19.19 3.61 -16.14
C GLU A 123 20.39 2.71 -15.76
N LEU A 124 20.20 1.71 -14.89
CA LEU A 124 21.28 0.79 -14.47
C LEU A 124 21.59 -0.28 -15.53
N ASP A 125 20.65 -0.62 -16.40
CA ASP A 125 20.86 -1.56 -17.51
C ASP A 125 21.63 -0.94 -18.69
N GLU A 126 21.67 0.39 -18.82
CA GLU A 126 22.42 1.09 -19.89
C GLU A 126 23.92 1.27 -19.59
N ASP A 127 24.35 1.24 -18.31
CA ASP A 127 25.74 1.51 -17.91
C ASP A 127 26.61 0.26 -17.64
N PHE A 128 26.07 -0.95 -17.75
CA PHE A 128 26.82 -2.20 -17.58
C PHE A 128 27.43 -2.74 -18.90
N VAL A 129 28.05 -1.87 -19.70
CA VAL A 129 29.00 -2.33 -20.72
C VAL A 129 30.35 -2.53 -20.03
N PHE A 130 30.59 -3.75 -19.52
CA PHE A 130 31.96 -4.19 -19.22
C PHE A 130 32.77 -4.11 -20.51
N THR A 131 33.54 -3.03 -20.67
CA THR A 131 34.65 -3.02 -21.60
C THR A 131 35.77 -3.81 -20.95
N GLU A 132 35.85 -5.10 -21.27
CA GLU A 132 37.09 -5.84 -21.11
C GLU A 132 38.16 -5.12 -21.94
N LYS A 133 39.09 -4.44 -21.26
CA LYS A 133 40.35 -4.05 -21.89
C LYS A 133 41.35 -5.17 -21.66
N GLU A 134 41.82 -5.70 -22.78
CA GLU A 134 42.96 -6.61 -22.96
C GLU A 134 44.20 -6.22 -22.15
#